data_AF-A0A3D4AYN1-F1
#
_entry.id   AF-A0A3D4AYN1-F1
#
_cell.length_a   1.000
_cell.length_b   1.000
_cell.length_c   1.000
_cell.angle_alpha   90.00
_cell.angle_beta   90.00
_cell.angle_gamma   90.00
#
_symmetry.space_group_name_H-M   'P 1'
#
loop_
_entity.id
_entity.type
_entity.pdbx_description
1 polymer ?
#
loop_
_entity_poly.entity_id
_entity_poly.type
_entity_poly.pdbx_seq_one_letter_code
_entity_poly.pdbx_strand_id
1 'polypeptide(L)'
;YHDPAVDPATLIDKKRKIPVPPDYPILSDGDLKRVEDALVHAAVLAWKAGFDFVDLKQCHRYLLSELLGAKMREGEYGGSLENRTRLVRNVIGRIREATDDQLLLASRMNVYDGIPYKANPDSNEGIPREPYPIPYRSGFGVDEQSPLKEDLTEPLAVVGLLREAGLQMINVTMGSPYYNPHVGRPAEKAPIDAYETPEHPLYGVARHFRCAAAIQQAYPDLNIVGTGYSWLQQYLINAGAANIRDGRVTIVGSGRGAL
;
A
#
# COMPACT_ATOMS: atom_id res chain seq x y z
N TYR A 1 5.71 13.62 -10.18
CA TYR A 1 7.14 13.35 -10.41
C TYR A 1 7.23 12.00 -11.07
N HIS A 2 8.28 11.74 -11.84
CA HIS A 2 8.53 10.44 -12.46
C HIS A 2 9.34 9.55 -11.52
N ASP A 3 8.91 8.32 -11.30
CA ASP A 3 9.65 7.35 -10.48
C ASP A 3 10.64 6.58 -11.37
N PRO A 4 11.97 6.76 -11.20
CA PRO A 4 12.96 6.16 -12.08
C PRO A 4 12.99 4.63 -12.03
N ALA A 5 12.47 4.00 -10.96
CA ALA A 5 12.40 2.55 -10.86
C ALA A 5 11.04 2.02 -11.35
N VAL A 6 9.95 2.68 -10.99
CA VAL A 6 8.58 2.20 -11.25
C VAL A 6 8.10 2.56 -12.66
N ASP A 7 8.40 3.74 -13.20
CA ASP A 7 7.93 4.18 -14.53
C ASP A 7 8.33 3.19 -15.64
N PRO A 8 9.56 2.65 -15.69
CA PRO A 8 9.94 1.64 -16.68
C PRO A 8 9.22 0.28 -16.51
N ALA A 9 8.65 0.01 -15.34
CA ALA A 9 7.89 -1.19 -15.03
C ALA A 9 6.37 -1.01 -15.24
N THR A 10 5.88 0.23 -15.25
CA THR A 10 4.47 0.57 -15.46
C THR A 10 4.15 0.66 -16.94
N LEU A 11 3.15 -0.10 -17.40
CA LEU A 11 2.75 -0.15 -18.81
C LEU A 11 1.49 0.70 -19.05
N ILE A 12 1.61 1.74 -19.86
CA ILE A 12 0.47 2.55 -20.32
C ILE A 12 -0.35 1.81 -21.39
N ASP A 13 0.30 0.91 -22.15
CA ASP A 13 -0.36 -0.05 -23.04
C ASP A 13 0.19 -1.44 -22.73
N LYS A 14 -0.59 -2.23 -21.98
CA LYS A 14 -0.24 -3.60 -21.62
C LYS A 14 -0.11 -4.52 -22.84
N LYS A 15 -0.92 -4.32 -23.88
CA LYS A 15 -0.91 -5.19 -25.08
C LYS A 15 0.35 -4.96 -25.90
N ARG A 16 0.75 -3.69 -26.06
CA ARG A 16 1.95 -3.29 -26.81
C ARG A 16 3.21 -3.24 -25.96
N LYS A 17 3.10 -3.49 -24.64
CA LYS A 17 4.20 -3.41 -23.67
C LYS A 17 4.90 -2.03 -23.68
N ILE A 18 4.12 -0.96 -23.85
CA ILE A 18 4.66 0.41 -23.85
C ILE A 18 4.73 0.91 -22.41
N PRO A 19 5.95 1.21 -21.88
CA PRO A 19 6.10 1.77 -20.54
C PRO A 19 5.70 3.25 -20.49
N VAL A 20 5.65 3.82 -19.29
CA VAL A 20 5.47 5.27 -19.10
C VAL A 20 6.66 6.02 -19.73
N PRO A 21 6.45 6.88 -20.76
CA PRO A 21 7.52 7.68 -21.33
C PRO A 21 7.88 8.89 -20.42
N PRO A 22 9.08 9.48 -20.55
CA PRO A 22 9.52 10.59 -19.69
C PRO A 22 8.68 11.87 -19.81
N ASP A 23 7.92 12.04 -20.89
CA ASP A 23 7.02 13.16 -21.15
C ASP A 23 5.55 12.85 -20.78
N TYR A 24 5.29 11.69 -20.15
CA TYR A 24 3.94 11.34 -19.71
C TYR A 24 3.47 12.35 -18.65
N PRO A 25 2.24 12.89 -18.77
CA PRO A 25 1.81 13.96 -17.90
C PRO A 25 1.74 13.53 -16.43
N ILE A 26 2.24 14.39 -15.55
CA ILE A 26 2.09 14.27 -14.10
C ILE A 26 0.88 15.05 -13.62
N LEU A 27 0.19 14.56 -12.58
CA LEU A 27 -0.89 15.32 -11.96
C LEU A 27 -0.36 16.61 -11.32
N SER A 28 -0.95 17.74 -11.68
CA SER A 28 -0.69 19.03 -11.03
C SER A 28 -1.27 19.07 -9.61
N ASP A 29 -0.87 20.04 -8.78
CA ASP A 29 -1.48 20.23 -7.46
C ASP A 29 -2.99 20.57 -7.59
N GLY A 30 -3.40 21.23 -8.67
CA GLY A 30 -4.81 21.46 -8.98
C GLY A 30 -5.58 20.19 -9.36
N ASP A 31 -4.93 19.23 -10.04
CA ASP A 31 -5.52 17.91 -10.29
C ASP A 31 -5.71 17.14 -8.99
N LEU A 32 -4.72 17.17 -8.10
CA LEU A 32 -4.78 16.50 -6.80
C LEU A 32 -5.91 17.05 -5.93
N LYS A 33 -6.13 18.37 -5.92
CA LYS A 33 -7.29 19.01 -5.27
C LYS A 33 -8.63 18.51 -5.82
N ARG A 34 -8.75 18.39 -7.15
CA ARG A 34 -9.95 17.80 -7.78
C ARG A 34 -10.16 16.34 -7.38
N VAL A 35 -9.08 15.58 -7.18
CA VAL A 35 -9.17 14.22 -6.65
C VAL A 35 -9.66 14.20 -5.20
N GLU A 36 -9.21 15.14 -4.36
CA GLU A 36 -9.77 15.28 -3.00
C GLU A 36 -11.29 15.47 -3.06
N ASP A 37 -11.77 16.38 -3.91
CA ASP A 37 -13.21 16.65 -4.08
C ASP A 37 -13.96 15.38 -4.51
N ALA A 38 -13.41 14.63 -5.46
CA ALA A 38 -14.01 13.40 -5.96
C ALA A 38 -14.05 12.29 -4.88
N LEU A 39 -13.00 12.14 -4.08
CA LEU A 39 -12.94 11.16 -2.99
C LEU A 39 -13.95 11.48 -1.89
N VAL A 40 -14.05 12.75 -1.48
CA VAL A 40 -15.04 13.20 -0.49
C VAL A 40 -16.46 12.97 -1.01
N HIS A 41 -16.73 13.34 -2.27
CA HIS A 41 -18.03 13.13 -2.89
C HIS A 41 -18.42 11.65 -2.92
N ALA A 42 -17.50 10.76 -3.31
CA ALA A 42 -17.74 9.32 -3.35
C ALA A 42 -18.00 8.74 -1.95
N ALA A 43 -17.27 9.18 -0.92
CA ALA A 43 -17.49 8.74 0.45
C ALA A 43 -18.84 9.19 1.01
N VAL A 44 -19.27 10.43 0.73
CA VAL A 44 -20.61 10.92 1.11
C VAL A 44 -21.71 10.13 0.41
N LEU A 45 -21.52 9.73 -0.86
CA LEU A 45 -22.46 8.87 -1.55
C LEU A 45 -22.54 7.48 -0.91
N ALA A 46 -21.41 6.89 -0.51
CA ALA A 46 -21.39 5.61 0.20
C ALA A 46 -22.13 5.71 1.54
N TRP A 47 -21.88 6.77 2.31
CA TRP A 47 -22.63 7.02 3.55
C TRP A 47 -24.13 7.14 3.33
N LYS A 48 -24.56 7.95 2.34
CA LYS A 48 -25.99 8.09 1.97
C LYS A 48 -26.61 6.78 1.49
N ALA A 49 -25.83 5.87 0.93
CA ALA A 49 -26.27 4.54 0.53
C ALA A 49 -26.37 3.56 1.71
N GLY A 50 -25.95 3.94 2.91
CA GLY A 50 -26.06 3.14 4.13
C GLY A 50 -24.85 2.25 4.43
N PHE A 51 -23.68 2.53 3.84
CA PHE A 51 -22.45 1.84 4.23
C PHE A 51 -21.96 2.33 5.61
N ASP A 52 -21.56 1.41 6.48
CA ASP A 52 -21.04 1.72 7.81
C ASP A 52 -19.64 2.37 7.78
N PHE A 53 -18.85 2.07 6.75
CA PHE A 53 -17.49 2.56 6.60
C PHE A 53 -17.05 2.68 5.14
N VAL A 54 -16.00 3.46 4.92
CA VAL A 54 -15.26 3.52 3.64
C VAL A 54 -13.78 3.21 3.85
N ASP A 55 -13.16 2.57 2.86
CA ASP A 55 -11.74 2.26 2.83
C ASP A 55 -11.00 3.14 1.81
N LEU A 56 -10.17 4.06 2.31
CA LEU A 56 -9.30 4.91 1.49
C LEU A 56 -8.13 4.08 0.95
N LYS A 57 -8.09 3.92 -0.37
CA LYS A 57 -7.11 3.06 -1.05
C LYS A 57 -5.70 3.69 -1.08
N GLN A 58 -4.90 3.46 -0.04
CA GLN A 58 -3.51 3.93 0.11
C GLN A 58 -2.45 2.84 -0.09
N CYS A 59 -2.68 1.91 -1.01
CA CYS A 59 -1.79 0.77 -1.23
C CYS A 59 -1.53 0.51 -2.70
N HIS A 60 -0.64 -0.45 -2.95
CA HIS A 60 -0.39 -1.02 -4.28
C HIS A 60 0.08 -0.02 -5.32
N ARG A 61 0.61 1.12 -4.87
CA ARG A 61 1.15 2.19 -5.71
C ARG A 61 0.10 2.74 -6.67
N TYR A 62 -1.14 2.78 -6.19
CA TYR A 62 -2.14 3.72 -6.68
C TYR A 62 -1.89 5.11 -6.09
N LEU A 63 -2.58 6.12 -6.59
CA LEU A 63 -2.32 7.54 -6.32
C LEU A 63 -1.96 7.88 -4.86
N LEU A 64 -2.79 7.50 -3.88
CA LEU A 64 -2.52 7.85 -2.48
C LEU A 64 -1.27 7.15 -1.92
N SER A 65 -0.95 5.96 -2.42
CA SER A 65 0.30 5.23 -2.10
C SER A 65 1.50 5.84 -2.82
N GLU A 66 1.35 6.32 -4.06
CA GLU A 66 2.43 6.99 -4.81
C GLU A 66 2.83 8.33 -4.17
N LEU A 67 1.86 9.06 -3.62
CA LEU A 67 2.13 10.29 -2.86
C LEU A 67 2.98 10.02 -1.62
N LEU A 68 2.80 8.89 -0.94
CA LEU A 68 3.69 8.48 0.16
C LEU A 68 5.13 8.25 -0.32
N GLY A 69 5.37 7.85 -1.58
CA GLY A 69 6.72 7.77 -2.15
C GLY A 69 7.26 9.11 -2.68
N ALA A 70 6.46 10.18 -2.71
CA ALA A 70 6.75 11.41 -3.47
C ALA A 70 7.74 12.38 -2.80
N LYS A 71 8.86 11.86 -2.28
CA LYS A 71 9.89 12.65 -1.59
C LYS A 71 10.59 13.69 -2.49
N MET A 72 10.54 13.47 -3.80
CA MET A 72 11.14 14.34 -4.82
C MET A 72 10.11 15.17 -5.60
N ARG A 73 8.81 15.07 -5.26
CA ARG A 73 7.78 15.92 -5.85
C ARG A 73 7.86 17.30 -5.21
N GLU A 74 7.87 18.34 -6.03
CA GLU A 74 7.71 19.72 -5.59
C GLU A 74 6.23 20.06 -5.34
N GLY A 75 5.99 21.17 -4.65
CA GLY A 75 4.63 21.65 -4.34
C GLY A 75 4.08 21.10 -3.03
N GLU A 76 2.79 21.33 -2.81
CA GLU A 76 2.14 21.12 -1.51
C GLU A 76 1.83 19.65 -1.18
N TYR A 77 1.96 18.76 -2.18
CA TYR A 77 1.69 17.31 -2.09
C TYR A 77 2.95 16.45 -2.21
N GLY A 78 4.14 17.03 -2.07
CA GLY A 78 5.41 16.32 -2.18
C GLY A 78 6.48 16.78 -1.20
N GLY A 79 7.61 16.08 -1.16
CA GLY A 79 8.72 16.38 -0.27
C GLY A 79 8.49 15.85 1.15
N SER A 80 8.13 16.75 2.08
CA SER A 80 7.96 16.41 3.49
C SER A 80 6.87 15.35 3.70
N LEU A 81 6.96 14.59 4.79
CA LEU A 81 5.93 13.61 5.14
C LEU A 81 4.56 14.27 5.36
N GLU A 82 4.54 15.48 5.92
CA GLU A 82 3.33 16.28 6.06
C GLU A 82 2.65 16.55 4.71
N ASN A 83 3.42 17.01 3.71
CA ASN A 83 2.90 17.29 2.37
C ASN A 83 2.45 16.00 1.66
N ARG A 84 3.23 14.93 1.75
CA ARG A 84 2.90 13.63 1.14
C ARG A 84 1.64 12.99 1.72
N THR A 85 1.29 13.32 2.96
CA THR A 85 0.04 12.86 3.62
C THR A 85 -1.09 13.87 3.57
N ARG A 86 -0.86 15.08 3.05
CA ARG A 86 -1.83 16.19 3.02
C ARG A 86 -3.15 15.79 2.37
N LEU A 87 -3.09 15.19 1.18
CA LEU A 87 -4.27 14.82 0.40
C LEU A 87 -5.21 13.92 1.22
N VAL A 88 -4.67 12.83 1.76
CA VAL A 88 -5.51 11.87 2.51
C VAL A 88 -6.02 12.46 3.82
N ARG A 89 -5.24 13.28 4.51
CA ARG A 89 -5.68 13.96 5.75
C ARG A 89 -6.79 14.97 5.48
N ASN A 90 -6.69 15.73 4.39
CA ASN A 90 -7.75 16.64 3.94
C ASN A 90 -9.03 15.87 3.63
N VAL A 91 -8.92 14.76 2.89
CA VAL A 91 -10.07 13.90 2.56
C VAL A 91 -10.73 13.36 3.83
N ILE A 92 -9.95 12.83 4.78
CA ILE A 92 -10.46 12.36 6.07
C ILE A 92 -11.24 13.47 6.78
N GLY A 93 -10.64 14.65 6.98
CA GLY A 93 -11.29 15.76 7.68
C GLY A 93 -12.59 16.21 7.00
N ARG A 94 -12.59 16.32 5.68
CA ARG A 94 -13.77 16.74 4.90
C ARG A 94 -14.89 15.69 4.90
N ILE A 95 -14.57 14.40 4.92
CA ILE A 95 -15.59 13.34 5.03
C ILE A 95 -16.20 13.38 6.43
N ARG A 96 -15.38 13.52 7.47
CA ARG A 96 -15.84 13.61 8.86
C ARG A 96 -16.81 14.78 9.04
N GLU A 97 -16.46 15.95 8.55
CA GLU A 97 -17.33 17.14 8.54
C GLU A 97 -18.63 16.88 7.76
N ALA A 98 -18.56 16.30 6.56
CA ALA A 98 -19.73 16.08 5.71
C ALA A 98 -20.68 14.98 6.20
N THR A 99 -20.25 14.15 7.15
CA THR A 99 -21.01 12.99 7.68
C THR A 99 -21.28 13.10 9.17
N ASP A 100 -20.96 14.23 9.81
CA ASP A 100 -21.04 14.44 11.26
C ASP A 100 -20.38 13.29 12.06
N ASP A 101 -19.21 12.84 11.63
CA ASP A 101 -18.47 11.70 12.23
C ASP A 101 -19.22 10.35 12.25
N GLN A 102 -20.32 10.20 11.51
CA GLN A 102 -21.11 8.97 11.50
C GLN A 102 -20.55 7.88 10.58
N LEU A 103 -19.75 8.25 9.56
CA LEU A 103 -19.13 7.28 8.66
C LEU A 103 -17.76 6.86 9.21
N LEU A 104 -17.57 5.57 9.49
CA LEU A 104 -16.28 5.06 9.92
C LEU A 104 -15.25 5.14 8.78
N LEU A 105 -14.02 5.53 9.10
CA LEU A 105 -12.96 5.69 8.11
C LEU A 105 -11.85 4.65 8.31
N ALA A 106 -11.62 3.87 7.25
CA ALA A 106 -10.53 2.93 7.14
C ALA A 106 -9.54 3.34 6.03
N SER A 107 -8.31 2.84 6.11
CA SER A 107 -7.34 2.97 5.02
C SER A 107 -6.55 1.69 4.86
N ARG A 108 -6.60 1.12 3.66
CA ARG A 108 -5.72 0.04 3.25
C ARG A 108 -4.41 0.59 2.74
N MET A 109 -3.35 0.41 3.53
CA MET A 109 -2.08 1.09 3.36
C MET A 109 -0.93 0.11 3.10
N ASN A 110 -0.08 0.44 2.12
CA ASN A 110 1.21 -0.23 2.00
C ASN A 110 2.10 0.14 3.20
N VAL A 111 2.75 -0.83 3.83
CA VAL A 111 3.80 -0.60 4.84
C VAL A 111 5.21 -0.87 4.31
N TYR A 112 5.29 -1.42 3.10
CA TYR A 112 6.52 -1.70 2.38
C TYR A 112 6.17 -1.76 0.88
N ASP A 113 6.75 -0.88 0.06
CA ASP A 113 6.55 -0.90 -1.38
C ASP A 113 7.47 -1.92 -2.09
N GLY A 114 8.68 -2.09 -1.57
CA GLY A 114 9.75 -2.82 -2.24
C GLY A 114 10.16 -2.18 -3.58
N ILE A 115 10.79 -2.98 -4.43
CA ILE A 115 11.24 -2.56 -5.77
C ILE A 115 10.60 -3.40 -6.87
N PRO A 116 10.62 -2.93 -8.13
CA PRO A 116 10.22 -3.73 -9.28
C PRO A 116 11.11 -4.96 -9.51
N TYR A 117 10.50 -6.05 -9.96
CA TYR A 117 11.16 -7.30 -10.32
C TYR A 117 10.90 -7.65 -11.79
N LYS A 118 11.74 -8.53 -12.34
CA LYS A 118 11.61 -9.15 -13.67
C LYS A 118 11.95 -10.64 -13.58
N ALA A 119 11.53 -11.41 -14.57
CA ALA A 119 11.97 -12.80 -14.70
C ALA A 119 13.46 -12.85 -15.05
N ASN A 120 14.20 -13.72 -14.38
CA ASN A 120 15.52 -14.15 -14.82
C ASN A 120 15.37 -14.90 -16.16
N PRO A 121 16.12 -14.53 -17.21
CA PRO A 121 16.01 -15.19 -18.53
C PRO A 121 16.30 -16.70 -18.51
N ASP A 122 17.12 -17.16 -17.55
CA ASP A 122 17.60 -18.54 -17.50
C ASP A 122 16.77 -19.41 -16.55
N SER A 123 16.39 -18.89 -15.38
CA SER A 123 15.69 -19.66 -14.33
C SER A 123 14.20 -19.30 -14.19
N ASN A 124 13.74 -18.24 -14.85
CA ASN A 124 12.44 -17.61 -14.63
C ASN A 124 12.20 -17.06 -13.20
N GLU A 125 13.16 -17.22 -12.29
CA GLU A 125 13.09 -16.69 -10.92
C GLU A 125 13.03 -15.16 -10.93
N GLY A 126 12.26 -14.59 -10.00
CA GLY A 126 12.18 -13.15 -9.82
C GLY A 126 13.51 -12.55 -9.42
N ILE A 127 14.04 -11.62 -10.22
CA ILE A 127 15.19 -10.81 -9.84
C ILE A 127 14.81 -9.33 -9.81
N PRO A 128 15.44 -8.51 -8.94
CA PRO A 128 15.30 -7.07 -9.00
C PRO A 128 15.49 -6.50 -10.40
N ARG A 129 14.63 -5.56 -10.78
CA ARG A 129 14.75 -4.84 -12.05
C ARG A 129 15.73 -3.69 -11.90
N GLU A 130 17.00 -3.97 -12.19
CA GLU A 130 18.04 -2.96 -12.28
C GLU A 130 18.01 -2.18 -13.61
N PRO A 131 18.50 -0.92 -13.62
CA PRO A 131 18.96 -0.15 -12.46
C PRO A 131 17.80 0.50 -11.68
N TYR A 132 17.97 0.66 -10.37
CA TYR A 132 17.19 1.56 -9.52
C TYR A 132 18.15 2.42 -8.68
N PRO A 133 17.81 3.67 -8.36
CA PRO A 133 18.74 4.57 -7.69
C PRO A 133 18.98 4.16 -6.24
N ILE A 134 20.21 4.36 -5.76
CA ILE A 134 20.59 4.35 -4.35
C ILE A 134 21.16 5.72 -4.00
N PRO A 135 20.55 6.49 -3.08
CA PRO A 135 19.40 6.15 -2.24
C PRO A 135 18.06 6.00 -3.02
N TYR A 136 17.26 5.00 -2.66
CA TYR A 136 15.94 4.70 -3.25
C TYR A 136 14.83 5.58 -2.66
N ARG A 137 14.82 6.85 -3.05
CA ARG A 137 13.92 7.88 -2.47
C ARG A 137 12.48 7.84 -2.96
N SER A 138 12.15 7.00 -3.94
CA SER A 138 10.80 6.91 -4.50
C SER A 138 9.92 5.82 -3.87
N GLY A 139 10.49 4.96 -3.01
CA GLY A 139 9.73 3.95 -2.27
C GLY A 139 9.22 4.42 -0.91
N PHE A 140 8.09 3.87 -0.47
CA PHE A 140 7.57 4.03 0.89
C PHE A 140 7.78 2.75 1.70
N GLY A 141 8.18 2.92 2.96
CA GLY A 141 8.43 1.80 3.88
C GLY A 141 9.68 0.97 3.57
N VAL A 142 10.64 1.54 2.84
CA VAL A 142 11.87 0.88 2.36
C VAL A 142 13.11 1.54 3.00
N ASP A 143 14.15 0.75 3.28
CA ASP A 143 15.47 1.29 3.58
C ASP A 143 16.05 1.92 2.29
N GLU A 144 16.36 3.22 2.31
CA GLU A 144 16.82 3.93 1.11
C GLU A 144 18.16 3.40 0.58
N GLN A 145 19.02 2.84 1.44
CA GLN A 145 20.31 2.27 1.05
C GLN A 145 20.18 0.78 0.70
N SER A 146 19.12 0.11 1.16
CA SER A 146 18.86 -1.30 0.94
C SER A 146 17.36 -1.57 0.73
N PRO A 147 16.78 -1.18 -0.43
CA PRO A 147 15.32 -1.14 -0.62
C PRO A 147 14.61 -2.51 -0.67
N LEU A 148 15.39 -3.59 -0.56
CA LEU A 148 14.90 -4.95 -0.32
C LEU A 148 14.52 -5.20 1.16
N LYS A 149 14.88 -4.29 2.07
CA LYS A 149 14.54 -4.35 3.50
C LYS A 149 13.42 -3.37 3.82
N GLU A 150 12.53 -3.79 4.71
CA GLU A 150 11.46 -2.93 5.19
C GLU A 150 12.02 -1.93 6.22
N ASP A 151 11.63 -0.67 6.08
CA ASP A 151 11.83 0.37 7.09
C ASP A 151 10.46 0.92 7.51
N LEU A 152 10.04 0.59 8.73
CA LEU A 152 8.72 0.95 9.24
C LEU A 152 8.67 2.37 9.86
N THR A 153 9.76 3.14 9.83
CA THR A 153 9.82 4.48 10.43
C THR A 153 8.74 5.41 9.88
N GLU A 154 8.68 5.59 8.55
CA GLU A 154 7.61 6.40 7.94
C GLU A 154 6.23 5.72 7.99
N PRO A 155 6.06 4.41 7.70
CA PRO A 155 4.79 3.71 7.90
C PRO A 155 4.14 3.94 9.27
N LEU A 156 4.92 3.84 10.35
CA LEU A 156 4.44 4.13 11.71
C LEU A 156 4.00 5.59 11.83
N ALA A 157 4.84 6.54 11.41
CA ALA A 157 4.53 7.97 11.47
C ALA A 157 3.26 8.32 10.67
N VAL A 158 3.06 7.73 9.49
CA VAL A 158 1.84 7.93 8.69
C VAL A 158 0.61 7.40 9.42
N VAL A 159 0.66 6.21 10.03
CA VAL A 159 -0.47 5.70 10.82
C VAL A 159 -0.81 6.65 11.96
N GLY A 160 0.19 7.21 12.65
CA GLY A 160 -0.03 8.25 13.66
C GLY A 160 -0.76 9.48 13.10
N LEU A 161 -0.31 10.01 11.98
CA LEU A 161 -0.94 11.17 11.32
C LEU A 161 -2.38 10.90 10.86
N LEU A 162 -2.66 9.68 10.37
CA LEU A 162 -4.00 9.27 9.95
C LEU A 162 -4.92 9.08 11.15
N ARG A 163 -4.42 8.48 12.24
CA ARG A 163 -5.12 8.37 13.53
C ARG A 163 -5.50 9.74 14.07
N GLU A 164 -4.56 10.68 14.11
CA GLU A 164 -4.80 12.06 14.55
C GLU A 164 -5.84 12.78 13.66
N ALA A 165 -5.90 12.46 12.37
CA ALA A 165 -6.93 12.99 11.48
C ALA A 165 -8.33 12.37 11.74
N GLY A 166 -8.41 11.27 12.48
CA GLY A 166 -9.67 10.59 12.83
C GLY A 166 -9.89 9.26 12.12
N LEU A 167 -8.86 8.67 11.52
CA LEU A 167 -8.94 7.31 10.96
C LEU A 167 -9.04 6.28 12.09
N GLN A 168 -9.94 5.29 11.95
CA GLN A 168 -10.25 4.32 13.01
C GLN A 168 -9.73 2.91 12.71
N MET A 169 -9.40 2.61 11.45
CA MET A 169 -8.98 1.29 11.02
C MET A 169 -7.90 1.34 9.94
N ILE A 170 -6.85 0.54 10.09
CA ILE A 170 -5.82 0.36 9.07
C ILE A 170 -5.82 -1.08 8.60
N ASN A 171 -5.89 -1.27 7.28
CA ASN A 171 -5.68 -2.56 6.65
C ASN A 171 -4.25 -2.63 6.09
N VAL A 172 -3.42 -3.48 6.69
CA VAL A 172 -2.00 -3.57 6.35
C VAL A 172 -1.82 -4.43 5.10
N THR A 173 -1.09 -3.89 4.13
CA THR A 173 -0.66 -4.59 2.91
C THR A 173 0.73 -4.07 2.49
N MET A 174 1.27 -4.58 1.39
CA MET A 174 2.58 -4.24 0.87
C MET A 174 2.69 -4.58 -0.61
N GLY A 175 3.75 -4.09 -1.27
CA GLY A 175 4.07 -4.35 -2.66
C GLY A 175 3.08 -3.75 -3.65
N SER A 176 3.24 -4.16 -4.89
CA SER A 176 2.43 -3.82 -6.06
C SER A 176 2.15 -5.10 -6.83
N PRO A 177 0.88 -5.35 -7.20
CA PRO A 177 0.51 -6.53 -7.98
C PRO A 177 1.11 -6.52 -9.39
N TYR A 178 1.65 -5.38 -9.85
CA TYR A 178 2.13 -5.21 -11.22
C TYR A 178 3.61 -5.51 -11.39
N TYR A 179 4.44 -5.22 -10.38
CA TYR A 179 5.89 -5.33 -10.52
C TYR A 179 6.59 -6.12 -9.41
N ASN A 180 5.95 -6.30 -8.25
CA ASN A 180 6.46 -7.19 -7.21
C ASN A 180 5.35 -7.99 -6.49
N PRO A 181 4.52 -8.73 -7.25
CA PRO A 181 3.34 -9.38 -6.70
C PRO A 181 3.62 -10.34 -5.53
N HIS A 182 4.78 -10.99 -5.48
CA HIS A 182 5.13 -11.91 -4.39
C HIS A 182 5.14 -11.23 -3.00
N VAL A 183 5.49 -9.94 -2.94
CA VAL A 183 5.53 -9.15 -1.69
C VAL A 183 4.13 -8.99 -1.09
N GLY A 184 3.18 -8.53 -1.90
CA GLY A 184 1.79 -8.33 -1.46
C GLY A 184 0.96 -9.62 -1.44
N ARG A 185 1.40 -10.63 -2.18
CA ARG A 185 0.66 -11.86 -2.45
C ARG A 185 1.59 -13.09 -2.40
N PRO A 186 1.95 -13.57 -1.21
CA PRO A 186 2.61 -14.87 -1.08
C PRO A 186 1.82 -15.94 -1.82
N ALA A 187 2.48 -16.73 -2.67
CA ALA A 187 1.84 -17.72 -3.53
C ALA A 187 2.84 -18.82 -3.92
N GLU A 188 2.37 -20.06 -3.99
CA GLU A 188 3.18 -21.22 -4.39
C GLU A 188 3.59 -21.17 -5.87
N LYS A 189 2.72 -20.58 -6.70
CA LYS A 189 2.90 -20.45 -8.14
C LYS A 189 2.73 -18.99 -8.54
N ALA A 190 3.59 -18.54 -9.45
CA ALA A 190 3.44 -17.22 -10.03
C ALA A 190 2.11 -17.08 -10.79
N PRO A 191 1.54 -15.87 -10.90
CA PRO A 191 0.54 -15.60 -11.93
C PRO A 191 1.03 -16.02 -13.33
N ILE A 192 0.10 -16.38 -14.21
CA ILE A 192 0.38 -16.51 -15.65
C ILE A 192 0.96 -15.17 -16.12
N ASP A 193 2.11 -15.19 -16.80
CA ASP A 193 2.93 -14.03 -17.22
C ASP A 193 3.76 -13.32 -16.13
N ALA A 194 3.98 -13.96 -14.98
CA ALA A 194 4.90 -13.48 -13.94
C ALA A 194 6.16 -14.37 -13.82
N TYR A 195 7.11 -13.92 -13.01
CA TYR A 195 8.31 -14.66 -12.63
C TYR A 195 8.05 -15.64 -11.48
N GLU A 196 8.82 -16.73 -11.39
CA GLU A 196 8.80 -17.64 -10.24
C GLU A 196 9.18 -16.90 -8.96
N THR A 197 8.47 -17.17 -7.86
CA THR A 197 8.62 -16.38 -6.64
C THR A 197 10.04 -16.52 -6.08
N PRO A 198 10.74 -15.40 -5.81
CA PRO A 198 12.14 -15.41 -5.36
C PRO A 198 12.32 -15.77 -3.88
N GLU A 199 11.22 -16.01 -3.18
CA GLU A 199 11.21 -16.38 -1.77
C GLU A 199 10.15 -17.43 -1.52
N HIS A 200 10.39 -18.29 -0.53
CA HIS A 200 9.36 -19.20 -0.06
C HIS A 200 8.16 -18.40 0.51
N PRO A 201 6.90 -18.72 0.15
CA PRO A 201 5.74 -17.90 0.54
C PRO A 201 5.56 -17.72 2.05
N LEU A 202 6.05 -18.66 2.85
CA LEU A 202 6.06 -18.55 4.32
C LEU A 202 6.85 -17.31 4.80
N TYR A 203 7.95 -16.94 4.13
CA TYR A 203 8.68 -15.69 4.45
C TYR A 203 7.81 -14.46 4.18
N GLY A 204 7.09 -14.46 3.05
CA GLY A 204 6.13 -13.41 2.73
C GLY A 204 5.01 -13.33 3.77
N VAL A 205 4.41 -14.44 4.18
CA VAL A 205 3.38 -14.46 5.25
C VAL A 205 3.94 -13.94 6.58
N ALA A 206 5.15 -14.38 6.96
CA ALA A 206 5.82 -13.91 8.17
C ALA A 206 6.09 -12.40 8.14
N ARG A 207 6.43 -11.83 6.97
CA ARG A 207 6.55 -10.38 6.77
C ARG A 207 5.24 -9.66 7.05
N HIS A 208 4.11 -10.12 6.49
CA HIS A 208 2.78 -9.53 6.77
C HIS A 208 2.45 -9.57 8.26
N PHE A 209 2.72 -10.68 8.96
CA PHE A 209 2.51 -10.77 10.42
C PHE A 209 3.35 -9.76 11.19
N ARG A 210 4.66 -9.70 10.91
CA ARG A 210 5.60 -8.82 11.61
C ARG A 210 5.25 -7.34 11.41
N CYS A 211 4.99 -6.93 10.18
CA CYS A 211 4.68 -5.54 9.89
C CYS A 211 3.33 -5.12 10.48
N ALA A 212 2.28 -5.95 10.38
CA ALA A 212 1.00 -5.65 11.00
C ALA A 212 1.10 -5.59 12.54
N ALA A 213 1.84 -6.51 13.16
CA ALA A 213 2.10 -6.51 14.59
C ALA A 213 2.82 -5.24 15.07
N ALA A 214 3.83 -4.78 14.32
CA ALA A 214 4.55 -3.56 14.66
C ALA A 214 3.63 -2.33 14.68
N ILE A 215 2.70 -2.24 13.72
CA ILE A 215 1.72 -1.15 13.68
C ILE A 215 0.73 -1.26 14.86
N GLN A 216 0.19 -2.45 15.12
CA GLN A 216 -0.76 -2.68 16.23
C GLN A 216 -0.13 -2.40 17.60
N GLN A 217 1.15 -2.75 17.78
CA GLN A 217 1.89 -2.48 19.02
C GLN A 217 2.14 -0.99 19.24
N ALA A 218 2.42 -0.24 18.17
CA ALA A 218 2.63 1.20 18.26
C ALA A 218 1.32 1.97 18.50
N TYR A 219 0.19 1.47 17.99
CA TYR A 219 -1.13 2.10 18.08
C TYR A 219 -2.17 1.08 18.59
N PRO A 220 -2.12 0.71 19.88
CA PRO A 220 -2.97 -0.34 20.46
C PRO A 220 -4.47 -0.01 20.46
N ASP A 221 -4.84 1.26 20.28
CA ASP A 221 -6.21 1.75 20.21
C ASP A 221 -6.81 1.72 18.80
N LEU A 222 -5.99 1.49 17.76
CA LEU A 222 -6.47 1.35 16.39
C LEU A 222 -6.88 -0.10 16.08
N ASN A 223 -7.88 -0.21 15.21
CA ASN A 223 -8.23 -1.49 14.62
C ASN A 223 -7.28 -1.81 13.46
N ILE A 224 -6.39 -2.78 13.65
CA ILE A 224 -5.50 -3.23 12.58
C ILE A 224 -6.05 -4.51 11.95
N VAL A 225 -6.25 -4.46 10.62
CA VAL A 225 -6.62 -5.62 9.80
C VAL A 225 -5.34 -6.23 9.22
N GLY A 226 -5.06 -7.46 9.63
CA GLY A 226 -4.01 -8.30 9.03
C GLY A 226 -4.47 -8.95 7.74
N THR A 227 -3.70 -8.81 6.66
CA THR A 227 -4.00 -9.45 5.35
C THR A 227 -2.77 -10.14 4.76
N GLY A 228 -2.91 -10.78 3.58
CA GLY A 228 -1.82 -11.51 2.92
C GLY A 228 -1.72 -13.00 3.30
N TYR A 229 -2.70 -13.53 4.03
CA TYR A 229 -2.59 -14.85 4.66
C TYR A 229 -3.07 -16.00 3.76
N SER A 230 -3.60 -15.69 2.58
CA SER A 230 -4.31 -16.65 1.71
C SER A 230 -3.52 -17.88 1.30
N TRP A 231 -2.18 -17.82 1.29
CA TRP A 231 -1.35 -18.99 0.98
C TRP A 231 -1.46 -20.09 2.05
N LEU A 232 -1.78 -19.74 3.30
CA LEU A 232 -1.97 -20.69 4.39
C LEU A 232 -3.20 -21.59 4.23
N GLN A 233 -4.11 -21.25 3.30
CA GLN A 233 -5.32 -22.03 2.99
C GLN A 233 -6.12 -22.38 4.26
N GLN A 234 -6.32 -23.66 4.56
CA GLN A 234 -7.05 -24.14 5.75
C GLN A 234 -6.42 -23.68 7.07
N TYR A 235 -5.12 -23.38 7.08
CA TYR A 235 -4.43 -22.89 8.27
C TYR A 235 -4.58 -21.38 8.49
N LEU A 236 -5.17 -20.64 7.54
CA LEU A 236 -5.38 -19.19 7.65
C LEU A 236 -6.17 -18.85 8.92
N ILE A 237 -7.22 -19.62 9.23
CA ILE A 237 -8.08 -19.37 10.39
C ILE A 237 -7.30 -19.58 11.70
N ASN A 238 -6.51 -20.65 11.80
CA ASN A 238 -5.68 -20.94 12.97
C ASN A 238 -4.60 -19.86 13.17
N ALA A 239 -3.92 -19.48 12.10
CA ALA A 239 -2.91 -18.44 12.14
C ALA A 239 -3.51 -17.06 12.44
N GLY A 240 -4.68 -16.76 11.89
CA GLY A 240 -5.45 -15.55 12.17
C GLY A 240 -5.87 -15.46 13.63
N ALA A 241 -6.45 -16.54 14.17
CA ALA A 241 -6.81 -16.63 15.58
C ALA A 241 -5.60 -16.44 16.50
N ALA A 242 -4.44 -17.02 16.15
CA ALA A 242 -3.20 -16.80 16.89
C ALA A 242 -2.74 -15.33 16.84
N ASN A 243 -2.80 -14.66 15.68
CA ASN A 243 -2.43 -13.24 15.57
C ASN A 243 -3.37 -12.35 16.41
N ILE A 244 -4.68 -12.64 16.44
CA ILE A 244 -5.63 -11.90 17.30
C ILE A 244 -5.33 -12.16 18.78
N ARG A 245 -5.22 -13.43 19.19
CA ARG A 245 -4.94 -13.82 20.57
C ARG A 245 -3.64 -13.19 21.09
N ASP A 246 -2.62 -13.11 20.24
CA ASP A 246 -1.31 -12.59 20.60
C ASP A 246 -1.23 -11.04 20.47
N GLY A 247 -2.36 -10.36 20.22
CA GLY A 247 -2.45 -8.90 20.14
C GLY A 247 -1.71 -8.29 18.94
N ARG A 248 -1.50 -9.06 17.87
CA ARG A 248 -0.78 -8.61 16.66
C ARG A 248 -1.67 -7.86 15.69
N VAL A 249 -2.98 -8.13 15.70
CA VAL A 249 -4.03 -7.47 14.91
C VAL A 249 -5.35 -7.59 15.66
N THR A 250 -6.33 -6.72 15.37
CA THR A 250 -7.70 -6.88 15.89
C THR A 250 -8.60 -7.64 14.92
N ILE A 251 -8.32 -7.59 13.62
CA ILE A 251 -9.14 -8.19 12.56
C ILE A 251 -8.23 -8.96 11.59
N VAL A 252 -8.73 -10.07 11.04
CA VAL A 252 -8.05 -10.82 9.97
C VAL A 252 -8.89 -10.74 8.70
N GLY A 253 -8.32 -10.12 7.66
CA GLY A 253 -8.96 -10.00 6.36
C GLY A 253 -8.59 -11.17 5.43
N SER A 254 -9.60 -11.80 4.83
CA SER A 254 -9.44 -12.80 3.77
C SER A 254 -10.04 -12.28 2.47
N GLY A 255 -9.29 -12.43 1.38
CA GLY A 255 -9.77 -12.14 0.01
C GLY A 255 -10.13 -13.43 -0.71
N ARG A 256 -9.19 -13.99 -1.48
CA ARG A 256 -9.38 -15.22 -2.27
C ARG A 256 -9.86 -16.44 -1.49
N GLY A 257 -9.57 -16.53 -0.19
CA GLY A 257 -10.05 -17.64 0.64
C GLY A 257 -11.55 -17.56 0.98
N ALA A 258 -12.23 -16.47 0.57
CA ALA A 258 -13.67 -16.27 0.71
C ALA A 258 -14.43 -16.39 -0.62
N LEU A 259 -13.72 -16.61 -1.73
CA LEU A 259 -14.28 -16.87 -3.06
C LEU A 259 -14.24 -18.37 -3.36
#